data_AF-A0A7S2WGP6-F1
#
_entry.id   AF-A0A7S2WGP6-F1
#
_cell.length_a   1.000
_cell.length_b   1.000
_cell.length_c   1.000
_cell.angle_alpha   90.00
_cell.angle_beta   90.00
_cell.angle_gamma   90.00
#
_symmetry.space_group_name_H-M   'P 1'
#
loop_
_entity.id
_entity.type
_entity.pdbx_description
1 polymer ?
#
loop_
_entity_poly.entity_id
_entity_poly.type
_entity_poly.pdbx_seq_one_letter_code
_entity_poly.pdbx_strand_id
1 'polypeptide(L)'
;MSSQEYKSKKRSAEAMSLEQFAFNKAKGTSRAIKKYREKKEKQFTRKAGLLKKYKKAMKKEGFEAGKGASRKRSLSKVNEQNNDEIKETTISSHNPKNSLELPYKKKRLKKTDPLAKAKAAALQRKEEKVRDLEERELQKKQHEKKISERKKRSRVMMKRTRRGQPIMKNIITGLLGKLEEERK
;
A
#
# COMPACT_ATOMS: atom_id res chain seq x y z
N MET A 1 -4.03 -53.33 -15.54
CA MET A 1 -4.08 -52.46 -16.73
C MET A 1 -5.52 -52.08 -16.99
N SER A 2 -5.90 -50.80 -16.86
CA SER A 2 -7.23 -50.33 -17.24
C SER A 2 -7.13 -48.86 -17.64
N SER A 3 -7.31 -48.62 -18.94
CA SER A 3 -7.16 -47.35 -19.62
C SER A 3 -8.45 -46.54 -19.45
N GLN A 4 -8.42 -45.46 -18.65
CA GLN A 4 -9.54 -44.52 -18.60
C GLN A 4 -9.41 -43.51 -19.75
N GLU A 5 -10.37 -43.57 -20.67
CA GLU A 5 -10.54 -42.64 -21.78
C GLU A 5 -10.81 -41.21 -21.28
N TYR A 6 -9.85 -40.32 -21.52
CA TYR A 6 -10.04 -38.89 -21.31
C TYR A 6 -10.86 -38.31 -22.47
N LYS A 7 -12.18 -38.16 -22.26
CA LYS A 7 -13.06 -37.38 -23.16
C LYS A 7 -12.65 -35.90 -23.15
N SER A 8 -11.72 -35.55 -24.03
CA SER A 8 -11.40 -34.16 -24.34
C SER A 8 -12.63 -33.50 -24.97
N LYS A 9 -13.24 -32.53 -24.27
CA LYS A 9 -14.23 -31.63 -24.86
C LYS A 9 -13.50 -30.73 -25.85
N LYS A 10 -13.25 -31.23 -27.07
CA LYS A 10 -12.88 -30.40 -28.21
C LYS A 10 -14.02 -29.41 -28.40
N ARG A 11 -13.76 -28.14 -28.10
CA ARG A 11 -14.65 -27.04 -28.50
C ARG A 11 -14.71 -27.11 -30.03
N SER A 12 -15.86 -27.45 -30.59
CA SER A 12 -16.10 -27.27 -32.02
C SER A 12 -15.70 -25.83 -32.34
N ALA A 13 -14.84 -25.66 -33.35
CA ALA A 13 -14.58 -24.36 -33.95
C ALA A 13 -15.82 -23.96 -34.75
N GLU A 14 -16.95 -23.77 -34.06
CA GLU A 14 -18.12 -23.14 -34.65
C GLU A 14 -17.72 -21.70 -34.96
N ALA A 15 -17.80 -21.34 -36.24
CA ALA A 15 -17.58 -19.99 -36.70
C ALA A 15 -18.51 -19.06 -35.91
N MET A 16 -17.94 -18.19 -35.08
CA MET A 16 -18.71 -17.21 -34.33
C MET A 16 -19.54 -16.39 -35.32
N SER A 17 -20.83 -16.20 -35.03
CA SER A 17 -21.65 -15.32 -35.86
C SER A 17 -21.03 -13.92 -35.89
N LEU A 18 -21.18 -13.23 -37.02
CA LEU A 18 -20.64 -11.88 -37.21
C LEU A 18 -21.11 -10.92 -36.08
N GLU A 19 -22.35 -11.10 -35.62
CA GLU A 19 -22.94 -10.38 -34.49
C GLU A 19 -22.23 -10.67 -33.16
N GLN A 20 -21.93 -11.94 -32.87
CA GLN A 20 -21.17 -12.32 -31.67
C GLN A 20 -19.75 -11.75 -31.72
N PHE A 21 -19.11 -11.72 -32.88
CA PHE A 21 -17.81 -11.10 -33.06
C PHE A 21 -17.84 -9.58 -32.82
N ALA A 22 -18.80 -8.87 -33.41
CA ALA A 22 -18.98 -7.44 -33.20
C ALA A 22 -19.27 -7.10 -31.73
N PHE A 23 -20.14 -7.88 -31.08
CA PHE A 23 -20.49 -7.71 -29.67
C PHE A 23 -19.30 -7.99 -28.74
N ASN A 24 -18.50 -9.01 -29.03
CA ASN A 24 -17.29 -9.32 -28.26
C ASN A 24 -16.20 -8.24 -28.43
N LYS A 25 -16.05 -7.69 -29.64
CA LYS A 25 -15.12 -6.58 -29.93
C LYS A 25 -15.53 -5.30 -29.19
N ALA A 26 -16.81 -4.92 -29.23
CA ALA A 26 -17.36 -3.77 -28.51
C ALA A 26 -17.28 -3.93 -26.98
N LYS A 27 -17.48 -5.14 -26.46
CA LYS A 27 -17.25 -5.45 -25.03
C LYS A 27 -15.78 -5.35 -24.64
N GLY A 28 -14.86 -5.76 -25.52
CA GLY A 28 -13.42 -5.65 -25.30
C GLY A 28 -12.96 -4.20 -25.16
N THR A 29 -13.40 -3.33 -26.08
CA THR A 29 -13.06 -1.90 -26.06
C THR A 29 -13.68 -1.19 -24.85
N SER A 30 -14.96 -1.44 -24.54
CA SER A 30 -15.62 -0.87 -23.36
C SER A 30 -14.93 -1.28 -22.04
N ARG A 31 -14.55 -2.56 -21.91
CA ARG A 31 -13.76 -3.05 -20.76
C ARG A 31 -12.39 -2.39 -20.68
N ALA A 32 -11.71 -2.17 -21.80
CA ALA A 32 -10.42 -1.49 -21.83
C ALA A 32 -10.52 -0.02 -21.38
N ILE A 33 -11.54 0.71 -21.86
CA ILE A 33 -11.82 2.09 -21.46
C ILE A 33 -12.14 2.17 -19.97
N LYS A 34 -12.98 1.26 -19.45
CA LYS A 34 -13.30 1.20 -18.01
C LYS A 34 -12.05 0.97 -17.16
N LYS A 35 -11.20 0.00 -17.53
CA LYS A 35 -9.93 -0.27 -16.84
C LYS A 35 -8.99 0.94 -16.86
N TYR A 36 -8.94 1.67 -17.98
CA TYR A 36 -8.12 2.89 -18.08
C TYR A 36 -8.62 3.98 -17.11
N ARG A 37 -9.93 4.20 -17.04
CA ARG A 37 -10.54 5.15 -16.09
C ARG A 37 -10.24 4.77 -14.64
N GLU A 38 -10.47 3.51 -14.27
CA GLU A 38 -10.15 3.00 -12.93
C GLU A 38 -8.66 3.16 -12.58
N LYS A 39 -7.76 2.93 -13.54
CA LYS A 39 -6.31 3.14 -13.34
C LYS A 39 -5.99 4.61 -13.08
N LYS A 40 -6.61 5.54 -13.82
CA LYS A 40 -6.41 6.99 -13.62
C LYS A 40 -6.95 7.45 -12.28
N GLU A 41 -8.12 6.99 -11.89
CA GLU A 41 -8.73 7.28 -10.59
C GLU A 41 -7.84 6.80 -9.43
N LYS A 42 -7.34 5.55 -9.49
CA LYS A 42 -6.39 5.02 -8.51
C LYS A 42 -5.08 5.81 -8.44
N GLN A 43 -4.57 6.28 -9.58
CA GLN A 43 -3.38 7.15 -9.59
C GLN A 43 -3.66 8.50 -8.93
N PHE A 44 -4.83 9.08 -9.18
CA PHE A 44 -5.26 10.35 -8.59
C PHE A 44 -5.39 10.23 -7.07
N THR A 45 -6.11 9.22 -6.57
CA THR A 45 -6.30 9.00 -5.12
C THR A 45 -4.96 8.74 -4.42
N ARG A 46 -4.05 7.95 -5.03
CA ARG A 46 -2.71 7.72 -4.50
C ARG A 46 -1.90 9.01 -4.40
N LYS A 47 -1.88 9.83 -5.46
CA LYS A 47 -1.17 11.11 -5.49
C LYS A 47 -1.75 12.08 -4.45
N ALA A 48 -3.06 12.19 -4.37
CA ALA A 48 -3.74 13.03 -3.39
C ALA A 48 -3.43 12.61 -1.94
N GLY A 49 -3.42 11.30 -1.66
CA GLY A 49 -3.02 10.77 -0.36
C GLY A 49 -1.56 11.11 0.00
N LEU A 50 -0.64 11.00 -0.97
CA LEU A 50 0.77 11.35 -0.77
C LEU A 50 0.95 12.84 -0.49
N LEU A 51 0.27 13.72 -1.23
CA LEU A 51 0.28 15.16 -1.00
C LEU A 51 -0.26 15.52 0.40
N LYS A 52 -1.33 14.86 0.85
CA LYS A 52 -1.86 15.05 2.21
C LYS A 52 -0.84 14.64 3.28
N LYS A 53 -0.19 13.48 3.12
CA LYS A 53 0.85 13.01 4.05
C LYS A 53 2.03 13.98 4.10
N TYR A 54 2.51 14.43 2.94
CA TYR A 54 3.58 15.41 2.84
C TYR A 54 3.21 16.72 3.53
N LYS A 55 2.02 17.28 3.25
CA LYS A 55 1.53 18.50 3.91
C LYS A 55 1.46 18.36 5.44
N LYS A 56 1.03 17.19 5.94
CA LYS A 56 1.02 16.90 7.38
C LYS A 56 2.43 16.85 7.98
N ALA A 57 3.39 16.23 7.28
CA ALA A 57 4.78 16.16 7.74
C ALA A 57 5.42 17.56 7.78
N MET A 58 5.29 18.35 6.71
CA MET A 58 5.77 19.73 6.65
C MET A 58 5.20 20.58 7.79
N LYS A 59 3.89 20.48 8.05
CA LYS A 59 3.24 21.19 9.17
C LYS A 59 3.82 20.77 10.53
N LYS A 60 4.15 19.49 10.72
CA LYS A 60 4.74 18.99 11.98
C LYS A 60 6.16 19.53 12.20
N GLU A 61 6.92 19.66 11.12
CA GLU A 61 8.31 20.16 11.17
C GLU A 61 8.39 21.70 11.23
N GLY A 62 7.25 22.40 11.28
CA GLY A 62 7.19 23.86 11.34
C GLY A 62 7.42 24.54 9.99
N PHE A 63 7.56 23.79 8.89
CA PHE A 63 7.69 24.35 7.56
C PHE A 63 6.31 24.65 6.95
N GLU A 64 6.14 25.86 6.40
CA GLU A 64 4.93 26.20 5.67
C GLU A 64 4.90 25.40 4.36
N ALA A 65 4.01 24.41 4.28
CA ALA A 65 3.83 23.64 3.05
C ALA A 65 3.37 24.59 1.95
N GLY A 66 4.28 24.95 1.05
CA GLY A 66 4.02 25.90 -0.03
C GLY A 66 2.68 25.62 -0.70
N LYS A 67 1.83 26.65 -0.83
CA LYS A 67 0.63 26.60 -1.65
C LYS A 67 1.12 26.17 -3.04
N GLY A 68 0.80 24.92 -3.44
CA GLY A 68 1.38 24.29 -4.63
C GLY A 68 1.25 25.15 -5.90
N ALA A 69 1.81 24.68 -7.02
CA ALA A 69 2.00 25.38 -8.31
C ALA A 69 0.81 26.14 -8.96
N SER A 70 -0.29 26.39 -8.25
CA SER A 70 -1.41 27.28 -8.56
C SER A 70 -1.10 28.79 -8.51
N ARG A 71 0.07 29.23 -8.04
CA ARG A 71 0.41 30.68 -7.97
C ARG A 71 1.47 31.09 -8.99
N LYS A 72 1.11 30.97 -10.26
CA LYS A 72 1.69 31.74 -11.38
C LYS A 72 0.59 32.40 -12.23
N ARG A 73 -0.65 32.48 -11.75
CA ARG A 73 -1.68 33.37 -12.32
C ARG A 73 -1.75 34.63 -11.46
N SER A 74 -1.16 35.69 -12.00
CA SER A 74 -1.32 37.10 -11.63
C SER A 74 -1.40 37.41 -10.13
N LEU A 75 -0.24 37.65 -9.54
CA LEU A 75 -0.10 38.36 -8.26
C LEU A 75 -0.09 39.89 -8.49
N SER A 76 -0.85 40.36 -9.46
CA SER A 76 -1.09 41.77 -9.71
C SER A 76 -2.55 42.06 -9.37
N LYS A 77 -2.74 42.99 -8.42
CA LYS A 77 -4.01 43.49 -7.87
C LYS A 77 -4.68 42.54 -6.88
N VAL A 78 -4.48 42.82 -5.59
CA VAL A 78 -5.53 43.25 -4.66
C VAL A 78 -4.92 43.35 -3.25
N ASN A 79 -4.98 44.57 -2.71
CA ASN A 79 -4.82 45.00 -1.31
C ASN A 79 -3.43 45.42 -0.81
N GLU A 80 -3.07 46.64 -1.20
CA GLU A 80 -2.70 47.71 -0.26
C GLU A 80 -3.71 47.82 0.90
N GLN A 81 -3.24 48.36 2.03
CA GLN A 81 -3.97 48.70 3.26
C GLN A 81 -4.19 47.54 4.25
N ASN A 82 -3.23 47.36 5.17
CA ASN A 82 -3.41 47.67 6.60
C ASN A 82 -2.15 47.31 7.41
N ASN A 83 -1.46 48.38 7.81
CA ASN A 83 -0.71 48.61 9.06
C ASN A 83 -0.90 47.56 10.18
N ASP A 84 0.19 47.04 10.75
CA ASP A 84 0.78 47.59 11.98
C ASP A 84 1.95 46.73 12.51
N GLU A 85 3.02 47.45 12.87
CA GLU A 85 4.14 47.18 13.77
C GLU A 85 4.18 45.84 14.53
N ILE A 86 5.25 45.05 14.33
CA ILE A 86 5.88 44.29 15.43
C ILE A 86 7.41 44.43 15.33
N LYS A 87 7.95 44.95 16.44
CA LYS A 87 9.30 45.45 16.71
C LYS A 87 10.39 44.37 16.62
N GLU A 88 11.50 44.74 15.98
CA GLU A 88 12.81 44.14 16.17
C GLU A 88 13.28 44.37 17.61
N THR A 89 13.52 43.28 18.37
CA THR A 89 14.28 43.34 19.63
C THR A 89 15.63 42.67 19.41
N THR A 90 16.63 43.54 19.31
CA THR A 90 18.04 43.28 19.54
C THR A 90 18.24 42.70 20.95
N ILE A 91 18.87 41.52 21.03
CA ILE A 91 19.48 41.03 22.28
C ILE A 91 20.98 40.90 22.01
N SER A 92 21.67 42.02 22.21
CA SER A 92 23.09 42.06 22.57
C SER A 92 23.16 41.92 24.09
N SER A 93 23.79 40.85 24.59
CA SER A 93 24.20 40.74 25.98
C SER A 93 25.68 40.35 26.00
N HIS A 94 26.53 41.37 25.95
CA HIS A 94 27.91 41.29 26.43
C HIS A 94 27.90 40.99 27.94
N ASN A 95 28.67 39.99 28.35
CA ASN A 95 29.17 39.90 29.72
C ASN A 95 30.67 39.56 29.67
N PRO A 96 31.57 40.34 30.30
CA PRO A 96 33.01 40.16 30.18
C PRO A 96 33.60 39.25 31.26
N LYS A 97 34.52 38.39 30.83
CA LYS A 97 35.78 37.94 31.49
C LYS A 97 35.76 37.63 33.00
N ASN A 98 35.89 36.35 33.37
CA ASN A 98 37.06 35.80 34.10
C ASN A 98 36.79 34.39 34.64
N SER A 99 37.52 33.39 34.12
CA SER A 99 38.22 32.38 34.95
C SER A 99 38.96 31.34 34.08
N LEU A 100 40.30 31.43 34.07
CA LEU A 100 41.28 30.34 33.99
C LEU A 100 41.10 29.30 32.85
N GLU A 101 41.64 29.64 31.69
CA GLU A 101 41.81 28.70 30.57
C GLU A 101 42.99 27.74 30.82
N LEU A 102 42.67 26.47 31.09
CA LEU A 102 43.59 25.36 30.80
C LEU A 102 43.71 25.22 29.27
N PRO A 103 44.89 24.89 28.71
CA PRO A 103 45.03 24.67 27.28
C PRO A 103 44.33 23.36 26.87
N TYR A 104 43.04 23.42 26.59
CA TYR A 104 42.30 22.31 26.01
C TYR A 104 42.86 22.03 24.62
N LYS A 105 43.72 21.02 24.51
CA LYS A 105 44.19 20.46 23.24
C LYS A 105 42.97 20.09 22.39
N LYS A 106 42.66 20.91 21.38
CA LYS A 106 41.60 20.63 20.41
C LYS A 106 41.88 19.28 19.76
N LYS A 107 41.15 18.23 20.16
CA LYS A 107 41.26 16.91 19.54
C LYS A 107 40.90 17.07 18.07
N ARG A 108 41.84 16.76 17.17
CA ARG A 108 41.61 16.82 15.72
C ARG A 108 40.47 15.87 15.37
N LEU A 109 39.39 16.41 14.79
CA LEU A 109 38.28 15.59 14.30
C LEU A 109 38.83 14.61 13.26
N LYS A 110 38.60 13.31 13.48
CA LYS A 110 38.97 12.29 12.50
C LYS A 110 38.16 12.53 11.22
N LYS A 111 38.80 12.47 10.06
CA LYS A 111 38.11 12.56 8.76
C LYS A 111 37.11 11.40 8.68
N THR A 112 35.82 11.70 8.79
CA THR A 112 34.76 10.71 8.60
C THR A 112 34.58 10.47 7.10
N ASP A 113 34.35 9.21 6.71
CA ASP A 113 33.99 8.87 5.32
C ASP A 113 32.74 9.68 4.92
N PRO A 114 32.81 10.54 3.88
CA PRO A 114 31.69 11.37 3.44
C PRO A 114 30.46 10.55 3.03
N LEU A 115 30.65 9.27 2.71
CA LEU A 115 29.59 8.36 2.29
C LEU A 115 29.06 7.47 3.42
N ALA A 116 29.56 7.56 4.65
CA ALA A 116 29.16 6.68 5.75
C ALA A 116 27.63 6.71 6.01
N LYS A 117 27.04 7.92 6.04
CA LYS A 117 25.59 8.09 6.22
C LYS A 117 24.79 7.50 5.04
N ALA A 118 25.29 7.69 3.82
CA ALA A 118 24.65 7.15 2.62
C ALA A 118 24.67 5.62 2.59
N LYS A 119 25.79 5.01 2.96
CA LYS A 119 25.95 3.55 3.08
C LYS A 119 24.99 2.98 4.14
N ALA A 120 24.92 3.59 5.32
CA ALA A 120 24.01 3.17 6.38
C ALA A 120 22.53 3.25 5.95
N ALA A 121 22.13 4.36 5.33
CA ALA A 121 20.76 4.51 4.82
C ALA A 121 20.43 3.52 3.69
N ALA A 122 21.40 3.19 2.83
CA ALA A 122 21.23 2.19 1.78
C ALA A 122 21.02 0.78 2.35
N LEU A 123 21.74 0.43 3.42
CA LEU A 123 21.58 -0.85 4.12
C LEU A 123 20.20 -0.95 4.79
N GLN A 124 19.78 0.08 5.53
CA GLN A 124 18.45 0.12 6.15
C GLN A 124 17.33 -0.06 5.11
N ARG A 125 17.40 0.65 3.98
CA ARG A 125 16.41 0.49 2.88
C ARG A 125 16.41 -0.91 2.27
N LYS A 126 17.56 -1.61 2.26
CA LYS A 126 17.62 -3.00 1.79
C LYS A 126 16.93 -3.92 2.79
N GLU A 127 17.22 -3.76 4.08
CA GLU A 127 16.61 -4.55 5.15
C GLU A 127 15.09 -4.36 5.22
N GLU A 128 14.61 -3.12 5.14
CA GLU A 128 13.17 -2.82 5.10
C GLU A 128 12.48 -3.50 3.91
N LYS A 129 13.10 -3.47 2.72
CA LYS A 129 12.54 -4.16 1.54
C LYS A 129 12.46 -5.67 1.73
N VAL A 130 13.47 -6.27 2.36
CA VAL A 130 13.48 -7.71 2.63
C VAL A 130 12.35 -8.05 3.60
N ARG A 131 12.21 -7.30 4.70
CA ARG A 131 11.11 -7.49 5.67
C ARG A 131 9.74 -7.35 5.03
N ASP A 132 9.53 -6.31 4.21
CA ASP A 132 8.28 -6.10 3.47
C ASP A 132 7.93 -7.27 2.53
N LEU A 133 8.94 -7.88 1.90
CA LEU A 133 8.75 -9.03 1.02
C LEU A 133 8.38 -10.28 1.82
N GLU A 134 9.11 -10.54 2.91
CA GLU A 134 8.83 -11.65 3.82
C GLU A 134 7.42 -11.57 4.41
N GLU A 135 7.00 -10.39 4.87
CA GLU A 135 5.66 -10.19 5.40
C GLU A 135 4.58 -10.49 4.34
N ARG A 136 4.76 -10.01 3.11
CA ARG A 136 3.82 -10.29 2.01
C ARG A 136 3.77 -11.78 1.68
N GLU A 137 4.90 -12.48 1.71
CA GLU A 137 4.93 -13.92 1.48
C GLU A 137 4.22 -14.70 2.57
N LEU A 138 4.42 -14.32 3.84
CA LEU A 138 3.72 -14.91 4.97
C LEU A 138 2.20 -14.71 4.86
N GLN A 139 1.76 -13.49 4.54
CA GLN A 139 0.34 -13.19 4.35
C GLN A 139 -0.26 -14.02 3.20
N LYS A 140 0.45 -14.15 2.07
CA LYS A 140 0.02 -15.00 0.94
C LYS A 140 -0.12 -16.46 1.36
N LYS A 141 0.88 -17.01 2.06
CA LYS A 141 0.86 -18.40 2.54
C LYS A 141 -0.30 -18.64 3.50
N GLN A 142 -0.58 -17.72 4.43
CA GLN A 142 -1.72 -17.83 5.33
C GLN A 142 -3.05 -17.79 4.58
N HIS A 143 -3.19 -16.89 3.61
CA HIS A 143 -4.39 -16.80 2.79
C HIS A 143 -4.63 -18.06 1.95
N GLU A 144 -3.58 -18.61 1.34
CA GLU A 144 -3.64 -19.87 0.59
C GLU A 144 -4.04 -21.05 1.48
N LYS A 145 -3.48 -21.15 2.69
CA LYS A 145 -3.89 -22.15 3.68
C LYS A 145 -5.39 -22.06 3.99
N LYS A 146 -5.89 -20.87 4.33
CA LYS A 146 -7.33 -20.62 4.60
C LYS A 146 -8.22 -21.01 3.42
N ILE A 147 -7.83 -20.68 2.18
CA ILE A 147 -8.57 -21.08 0.98
C ILE A 147 -8.57 -22.60 0.83
N SER A 148 -7.41 -23.25 1.02
CA SER A 148 -7.27 -24.69 0.87
C SER A 148 -8.14 -25.44 1.88
N GLU A 149 -8.19 -24.98 3.13
CA GLU A 149 -9.02 -25.50 4.20
C GLU A 149 -10.50 -25.30 3.89
N ARG A 150 -10.89 -24.10 3.44
CA ARG A 150 -12.27 -23.82 3.01
C ARG A 150 -12.71 -24.77 1.88
N LYS A 151 -11.84 -25.01 0.89
CA LYS A 151 -12.10 -25.95 -0.21
C LYS A 151 -12.24 -27.38 0.30
N LYS A 152 -11.35 -27.83 1.21
CA LYS A 152 -11.43 -29.16 1.83
C LYS A 152 -12.73 -29.33 2.62
N ARG A 153 -13.07 -28.36 3.48
CA ARG A 153 -14.32 -28.34 4.25
C ARG A 153 -15.54 -28.37 3.35
N SER A 154 -15.57 -27.54 2.30
CA SER A 154 -16.65 -27.54 1.30
C SER A 154 -16.81 -28.91 0.63
N ARG A 155 -15.71 -29.51 0.16
CA ARG A 155 -15.74 -30.87 -0.44
C ARG A 155 -16.32 -31.91 0.51
N VAL A 156 -15.92 -31.87 1.79
CA VAL A 156 -16.43 -32.79 2.82
C VAL A 156 -17.93 -32.59 3.07
N MET A 157 -18.38 -31.34 3.15
CA MET A 157 -19.80 -30.98 3.34
C MET A 157 -20.66 -31.32 2.14
N MET A 158 -20.10 -31.29 0.93
CA MET A 158 -20.79 -31.68 -0.31
C MET A 158 -20.91 -33.19 -0.50
N LYS A 159 -20.18 -34.01 0.29
CA LYS A 159 -20.28 -35.46 0.19
C LYS A 159 -21.71 -35.92 0.50
N ARG A 160 -22.20 -36.83 -0.33
CA ARG A 160 -23.53 -37.44 -0.22
C ARG A 160 -23.40 -38.96 -0.16
N THR A 161 -24.42 -39.61 0.38
CA THR A 161 -24.56 -41.07 0.36
C THR A 161 -24.85 -41.57 -1.05
N ARG A 162 -24.82 -42.90 -1.25
CA ARG A 162 -25.19 -43.52 -2.55
C ARG A 162 -26.60 -43.14 -3.02
N ARG A 163 -27.52 -42.87 -2.09
CA ARG A 163 -28.89 -42.41 -2.36
C ARG A 163 -29.01 -40.89 -2.51
N GLY A 164 -27.89 -40.15 -2.50
CA GLY A 164 -27.87 -38.69 -2.68
C GLY A 164 -28.16 -37.87 -1.41
N GLN A 165 -28.39 -38.50 -0.27
CA GLN A 165 -28.62 -37.79 1.00
C GLN A 165 -27.31 -37.16 1.51
N PRO A 166 -27.35 -35.99 2.15
CA PRO A 166 -26.17 -35.42 2.77
C PRO A 166 -25.64 -36.34 3.89
N ILE A 167 -24.31 -36.44 4.02
CA ILE A 167 -23.70 -37.20 5.12
C ILE A 167 -23.85 -36.38 6.40
N MET A 168 -24.86 -36.70 7.21
CA MET A 168 -25.24 -35.94 8.41
C MET A 168 -24.11 -35.81 9.43
N LYS A 169 -23.22 -36.81 9.55
CA LYS A 169 -22.02 -36.73 10.40
C LYS A 169 -21.22 -35.45 10.15
N ASN A 170 -20.95 -35.12 8.89
CA ASN A 170 -20.14 -33.94 8.53
C ASN A 170 -20.88 -32.63 8.85
N ILE A 171 -22.20 -32.61 8.67
CA ILE A 171 -23.04 -31.45 8.97
C ILE A 171 -23.10 -31.20 10.48
N ILE A 172 -23.40 -32.24 11.26
CA ILE A 172 -23.51 -32.17 12.71
C ILE A 172 -22.18 -31.74 13.33
N THR A 173 -21.06 -32.36 12.95
CA THR A 173 -19.73 -31.94 13.44
C THR A 173 -19.44 -30.47 13.11
N GLY A 174 -19.86 -29.99 11.93
CA GLY A 174 -19.71 -28.60 11.54
C GLY A 174 -20.58 -27.61 12.33
N LEU A 175 -21.76 -28.04 12.81
CA LEU A 175 -22.64 -27.25 13.68
C LEU A 175 -22.15 -27.24 15.13
N LEU A 176 -21.75 -28.39 15.66
CA LEU A 176 -21.20 -28.52 17.00
C LEU A 176 -19.95 -27.64 17.18
N GLY A 177 -19.03 -27.65 16.21
CA GLY A 177 -17.85 -26.79 16.26
C GLY A 177 -18.19 -25.29 16.30
N LYS A 178 -19.27 -24.84 15.64
CA LYS A 178 -19.71 -23.44 15.72
C LYS A 178 -20.29 -23.11 17.09
N LEU A 179 -21.09 -24.00 17.66
CA LEU A 179 -21.66 -23.82 18.99
C LEU A 179 -20.57 -23.79 20.07
N GLU A 180 -19.50 -24.56 19.92
CA GLU A 180 -18.34 -24.51 20.82
C GLU A 180 -17.53 -23.22 20.66
N GLU A 181 -17.38 -22.71 19.44
CA GLU A 181 -16.73 -21.42 19.17
C GLU A 181 -17.55 -20.24 19.74
N GLU A 182 -18.89 -20.29 19.67
CA GLU A 182 -19.78 -19.25 20.21
C GLU A 182 -19.83 -19.23 21.75
N ARG A 183 -19.50 -20.36 22.41
CA ARG A 183 -19.43 -20.47 23.87
C ARG A 183 -18.08 -20.03 24.46
N LYS A 184 -17.04 -19.89 23.63
CA LYS A 184 -15.70 -19.44 24.04
C LYS A 184 -15.55 -17.95 23.86
#